data_AF-A0A662EXY8-F1
#
_entry.id   AF-A0A662EXY8-F1
#
_cell.length_a   1.000
_cell.length_b   1.000
_cell.length_c   1.000
_cell.angle_alpha   90.00
_cell.angle_beta   90.00
_cell.angle_gamma   90.00
#
_symmetry.space_group_name_H-M   'P 1'
#
loop_
_entity.id
_entity.type
_entity.pdbx_description
1 polymer ?
#
loop_
_entity_poly.entity_id
_entity_poly.type
_entity_poly.pdbx_seq_one_letter_code
_entity_poly.pdbx_strand_id
1 'polypeptide(L)'
;MARKNPQDRGMGVFRDWVDHLRNASKDKIILVQYKTDKDELEQLGIKNILYLTKPEYKVIEQIASTSKECILLFNVNDKSNELCQKIRAKLEENGVKVNTRFRKLMFTTDMREIRGLIKYIRNKATWEEGKRVAIDIFPEKK
;
A
#
# COMPACT_ATOMS: atom_id res chain seq x y z
N MET A 1 -34.69 6.15 3.75
CA MET A 1 -33.31 5.69 3.45
C MET A 1 -32.58 5.51 4.78
N ALA A 2 -32.25 4.28 5.17
CA ALA A 2 -31.55 4.03 6.42
C ALA A 2 -30.11 4.57 6.32
N ARG A 3 -29.71 5.41 7.28
CA ARG A 3 -28.32 5.86 7.41
C ARG A 3 -27.48 4.66 7.84
N LYS A 4 -26.51 4.23 7.00
CA LYS A 4 -25.55 3.16 7.35
C LYS A 4 -24.82 3.51 8.65
N ASN A 5 -24.60 2.49 9.48
CA ASN A 5 -23.98 2.62 10.79
C ASN A 5 -22.52 3.11 10.62
N PRO A 6 -21.97 4.02 11.44
CA PRO A 6 -20.59 4.49 11.29
C PRO A 6 -19.55 3.37 11.37
N GLN A 7 -19.89 2.23 11.98
CA GLN A 7 -19.05 1.04 12.09
C GLN A 7 -18.99 0.21 10.79
N ASP A 8 -19.99 0.31 9.91
CA ASP A 8 -20.03 -0.35 8.58
C ASP A 8 -19.02 0.26 7.58
N ARG A 9 -18.37 1.37 7.96
CA ARG A 9 -17.34 2.05 7.12
C ARG A 9 -15.95 1.45 7.27
N GLY A 10 -15.71 0.53 8.21
CA GLY A 10 -14.37 0.02 8.50
C GLY A 10 -13.80 -0.83 7.37
N MET A 11 -14.41 -1.99 7.09
CA MET A 11 -13.85 -3.00 6.19
C MET A 11 -14.00 -2.66 4.70
N GLY A 12 -15.08 -1.98 4.31
CA GLY A 12 -15.27 -1.55 2.93
C GLY A 12 -14.13 -0.65 2.43
N VAL A 13 -13.64 0.25 3.28
CA VAL A 13 -12.53 1.14 2.95
C VAL A 13 -11.22 0.38 2.72
N PHE A 14 -10.92 -0.66 3.51
CA PHE A 14 -9.73 -1.49 3.29
C PHE A 14 -9.83 -2.32 2.02
N ARG A 15 -11.01 -2.90 1.75
CA ARG A 15 -11.28 -3.64 0.51
C ARG A 15 -11.04 -2.75 -0.72
N ASP A 16 -11.71 -1.60 -0.76
CA ASP A 16 -11.60 -0.64 -1.87
C ASP A 16 -10.15 -0.18 -2.05
N TRP A 17 -9.44 0.05 -0.95
CA TRP A 17 -8.04 0.42 -0.99
C TRP A 17 -7.15 -0.69 -1.58
N VAL A 18 -7.34 -1.96 -1.14
CA VAL A 18 -6.60 -3.11 -1.68
C VAL A 18 -6.91 -3.29 -3.16
N ASP A 19 -8.17 -3.21 -3.57
CA ASP A 19 -8.57 -3.37 -4.97
C ASP A 19 -8.03 -2.25 -5.86
N HIS A 20 -8.08 -1.00 -5.40
CA HIS A 20 -7.46 0.12 -6.11
C HIS A 20 -5.94 -0.03 -6.22
N LEU A 21 -5.26 -0.45 -5.14
CA LEU A 21 -3.82 -0.64 -5.15
C LEU A 21 -3.42 -1.81 -6.06
N ARG A 22 -4.16 -2.92 -6.00
CA ARG A 22 -3.99 -4.08 -6.88
C ARG A 22 -4.17 -3.72 -8.34
N ASN A 23 -5.19 -2.92 -8.68
CA ASN A 23 -5.40 -2.45 -10.04
C ASN A 23 -4.29 -1.50 -10.51
N ALA A 24 -3.89 -0.53 -9.68
CA ALA A 24 -2.78 0.36 -10.00
C ALA A 24 -1.43 -0.37 -10.13
N SER A 25 -1.28 -1.50 -9.45
CA SER A 25 -0.06 -2.32 -9.50
C SER A 25 0.14 -3.08 -10.82
N LYS A 26 -0.86 -3.06 -11.71
CA LYS A 26 -0.76 -3.67 -13.05
C LYS A 26 0.15 -2.88 -13.98
N ASP A 27 0.16 -1.56 -13.84
CA ASP A 27 0.87 -0.63 -14.71
C ASP A 27 1.87 0.27 -13.96
N LYS A 28 1.72 0.45 -12.65
CA LYS A 28 2.57 1.35 -11.85
C LYS A 28 3.44 0.58 -10.88
N ILE A 29 4.67 1.07 -10.71
CA ILE A 29 5.59 0.56 -9.71
C ILE A 29 5.15 1.05 -8.34
N ILE A 30 5.08 0.15 -7.37
CA ILE A 30 4.89 0.48 -5.95
C ILE A 30 6.24 0.35 -5.27
N LEU A 31 6.73 1.43 -4.66
CA LEU A 31 7.94 1.41 -3.85
C LEU A 31 7.57 1.43 -2.37
N VAL A 32 8.01 0.41 -1.64
CA VAL A 32 7.89 0.29 -0.19
C VAL A 32 9.25 0.45 0.49
N GLN A 33 9.26 0.62 1.82
CA GLN A 33 10.50 0.82 2.56
C GLN A 33 11.25 -0.49 2.78
N TYR A 34 10.56 -1.57 3.14
CA TYR A 34 11.19 -2.84 3.51
C TYR A 34 10.70 -4.01 2.66
N LYS A 35 11.56 -5.03 2.51
CA LYS A 35 11.18 -6.30 1.86
C LYS A 35 9.94 -6.95 2.51
N THR A 36 9.83 -6.88 3.84
CA THR A 36 8.67 -7.42 4.56
C THR A 36 7.35 -6.74 4.18
N ASP A 37 7.37 -5.45 3.85
CA ASP A 37 6.17 -4.74 3.38
C ASP A 37 5.78 -5.24 1.98
N LYS A 38 6.78 -5.50 1.12
CA LYS A 38 6.57 -6.12 -0.19
C LYS A 38 5.94 -7.50 -0.02
N ASP A 39 6.54 -8.36 0.80
CA ASP A 39 6.08 -9.73 1.03
C ASP A 39 4.62 -9.75 1.55
N GLU A 40 4.21 -8.76 2.36
CA GLU A 40 2.83 -8.62 2.86
C GLU A 40 1.85 -8.19 1.75
N LEU A 41 2.22 -7.23 0.91
CA LEU A 41 1.37 -6.77 -0.20
C LEU A 41 1.24 -7.81 -1.31
N GLU A 42 2.30 -8.60 -1.58
CA GLU A 42 2.25 -9.70 -2.55
C GLU A 42 1.24 -10.78 -2.13
N GLN A 43 1.09 -11.04 -0.82
CA GLN A 43 0.06 -11.95 -0.31
C GLN A 43 -1.37 -11.45 -0.55
N LEU A 44 -1.56 -10.14 -0.78
CA LEU A 44 -2.84 -9.54 -1.18
C LEU A 44 -3.03 -9.51 -2.70
N GLY A 45 -2.13 -10.12 -3.46
CA GLY A 45 -2.16 -10.16 -4.93
C GLY A 45 -1.73 -8.86 -5.61
N ILE A 46 -1.12 -7.93 -4.86
CA ILE A 46 -0.55 -6.69 -5.39
C ILE A 46 0.80 -7.02 -6.02
N LYS A 47 1.05 -6.54 -7.24
CA LYS A 47 2.24 -6.87 -8.04
C LYS A 47 3.12 -5.63 -8.26
N ASN A 48 4.19 -5.77 -9.04
CA ASN A 48 5.06 -4.66 -9.42
C ASN A 48 5.60 -3.84 -8.23
N ILE A 49 6.06 -4.55 -7.20
CA ILE A 49 6.53 -3.95 -5.94
C ILE A 49 8.05 -4.02 -5.88
N LEU A 50 8.67 -2.86 -5.71
CA LEU A 50 10.07 -2.70 -5.34
C LEU A 50 10.17 -2.26 -3.88
N TYR A 51 11.32 -2.50 -3.27
CA TYR A 51 11.63 -1.99 -1.94
C TYR A 51 12.99 -1.28 -1.96
N LEU A 52 13.21 -0.36 -1.03
CA LEU A 52 14.48 0.36 -0.94
C LEU A 52 15.64 -0.61 -0.64
N THR A 53 16.68 -0.54 -1.45
CA THR A 53 17.98 -1.17 -1.20
C THR A 53 19.05 -0.11 -0.98
N LYS A 54 20.17 -0.49 -0.34
CA LYS A 54 21.35 0.37 -0.31
C LYS A 54 22.29 0.00 -1.46
N PRO A 55 22.82 0.97 -2.21
CA PRO A 55 22.51 2.40 -2.12
C PRO A 55 21.15 2.74 -2.80
N GLU A 56 20.44 3.74 -2.26
CA GLU A 56 19.07 4.11 -2.69
C GLU A 56 18.97 4.47 -4.18
N TYR A 57 20.03 5.06 -4.74
CA TYR A 57 20.03 5.55 -6.12
C TYR A 57 19.77 4.45 -7.15
N LYS A 58 20.21 3.21 -6.88
CA LYS A 58 19.99 2.07 -7.81
C LYS A 58 18.51 1.80 -8.04
N VAL A 59 17.70 1.84 -6.99
CA VAL A 59 16.25 1.63 -7.09
C VAL A 59 15.58 2.82 -7.79
N ILE A 60 16.06 4.04 -7.53
CA ILE A 60 15.54 5.25 -8.17
C ILE A 60 15.80 5.21 -9.68
N GLU A 61 17.02 4.88 -10.11
CA GLU A 61 17.39 4.71 -11.52
C GLU A 61 16.60 3.57 -12.19
N GLN A 62 16.44 2.44 -11.50
CA GLN A 62 15.61 1.34 -11.96
C GLN A 62 14.16 1.78 -12.21
N ILE A 63 13.57 2.54 -11.27
CA ILE A 63 12.20 3.06 -11.44
C ILE A 63 12.14 4.04 -12.61
N ALA A 64 13.05 5.02 -12.67
CA ALA A 64 13.05 6.07 -13.69
C ALA A 64 13.23 5.53 -15.11
N SER A 65 14.00 4.45 -15.27
CA SER A 65 14.20 3.76 -16.56
C SER A 65 13.03 2.86 -16.96
N THR A 66 12.21 2.40 -16.00
CA THR A 66 11.14 1.43 -16.26
C THR A 66 9.75 2.07 -16.31
N SER A 67 9.50 3.13 -15.53
CA SER A 67 8.16 3.74 -15.39
C SER A 67 8.23 5.26 -15.23
N LYS A 68 7.22 5.96 -15.77
CA LYS A 68 7.01 7.40 -15.56
C LYS A 68 6.18 7.73 -14.32
N GLU A 69 5.56 6.73 -13.69
CA GLU A 69 4.82 6.91 -12.45
C GLU A 69 5.27 5.91 -11.38
N CYS A 70 5.31 6.36 -10.12
CA CYS A 70 5.63 5.52 -8.97
C CYS A 70 4.68 5.83 -7.81
N ILE A 71 4.16 4.78 -7.16
CA ILE A 71 3.41 4.90 -5.91
C ILE A 71 4.39 4.73 -4.75
N LEU A 72 4.49 5.73 -3.87
CA LEU A 72 5.26 5.58 -2.62
C LEU A 72 4.33 5.18 -1.50
N LEU A 73 4.58 3.99 -0.94
CA LEU A 73 3.81 3.44 0.15
C LEU A 73 4.75 3.09 1.31
N PHE A 74 5.11 4.12 2.07
CA PHE A 74 6.00 4.00 3.22
C PHE A 74 5.18 4.11 4.51
N ASN A 75 5.68 3.49 5.59
CA ASN A 75 5.06 3.54 6.92
C ASN A 75 4.88 4.98 7.42
N VAL A 76 4.01 5.17 8.40
CA VAL A 76 3.68 6.49 8.96
C VAL A 76 4.39 6.66 10.31
N ASN A 77 5.58 7.25 10.26
CA ASN A 77 6.33 7.78 11.39
C ASN A 77 7.28 8.88 10.88
N ASP A 78 7.85 9.69 11.77
CA ASP A 78 8.63 10.87 11.39
C ASP A 78 9.82 10.54 10.48
N LYS A 79 10.63 9.54 10.86
CA LYS A 79 11.78 9.10 10.06
C LYS A 79 11.37 8.57 8.69
N SER A 80 10.28 7.82 8.62
CA SER A 80 9.75 7.26 7.37
C SER A 80 9.14 8.36 6.49
N ASN A 81 8.54 9.38 7.09
CA ASN A 81 8.03 10.56 6.39
C ASN A 81 9.17 11.37 5.77
N GLU A 82 10.21 11.66 6.52
CA GLU A 82 11.42 12.33 6.02
C GLU A 82 12.04 11.56 4.85
N LEU A 83 12.23 10.25 5.03
CA LEU A 83 12.76 9.39 3.98
C LEU A 83 11.84 9.38 2.74
N CYS A 84 10.52 9.30 2.94
CA CYS A 84 9.55 9.34 1.85
C CYS A 84 9.64 10.65 1.05
N GLN A 85 9.82 11.79 1.71
CA GLN A 85 10.00 13.08 1.02
C GLN A 85 11.33 13.14 0.26
N LYS A 86 12.41 12.66 0.87
CA LYS A 86 13.73 12.57 0.20
C LYS A 86 13.67 11.70 -1.06
N ILE A 87 13.07 10.51 -0.97
CA ILE A 87 12.95 9.58 -2.10
C ILE A 87 12.01 10.15 -3.17
N ARG A 88 10.91 10.79 -2.75
CA ARG A 88 10.01 11.50 -3.65
C ARG A 88 10.74 12.56 -4.48
N ALA A 89 11.47 13.45 -3.83
CA ALA A 89 12.21 14.52 -4.50
C ALA A 89 13.17 13.96 -5.56
N LYS A 90 13.95 12.93 -5.20
CA LYS A 90 14.88 12.28 -6.14
C LYS A 90 14.17 11.59 -7.31
N LEU A 91 13.02 10.95 -7.08
CA LEU A 91 12.24 10.36 -8.17
C LEU A 91 11.69 11.43 -9.12
N GLU A 92 11.15 12.53 -8.56
CA GLU A 92 10.64 13.66 -9.33
C GLU A 92 11.74 14.36 -10.13
N GLU A 93 12.94 14.54 -9.55
CA GLU A 93 14.16 15.02 -10.24
C GLU A 93 14.56 14.14 -11.44
N ASN A 94 14.29 12.83 -11.35
CA ASN A 94 14.52 11.86 -12.44
C ASN A 94 13.30 11.74 -13.39
N GLY A 95 12.35 12.67 -13.34
CA GLY A 95 11.20 12.72 -14.24
C GLY A 95 10.11 11.68 -13.95
N VAL A 96 10.09 11.12 -12.74
CA VAL A 96 9.06 10.17 -12.29
C VAL A 96 7.98 10.93 -11.52
N LYS A 97 6.73 10.80 -11.95
CA LYS A 97 5.58 11.35 -11.23
C LYS A 97 5.26 10.47 -10.01
N VAL A 98 5.28 11.07 -8.82
CA VAL A 98 5.10 10.36 -7.56
C VAL A 98 3.67 10.48 -7.03
N ASN A 99 3.05 9.34 -6.72
CA ASN A 99 1.74 9.25 -6.07
C ASN A 99 1.87 8.75 -4.63
N THR A 100 1.56 9.61 -3.65
CA THR A 100 1.54 9.27 -2.22
C THR A 100 0.12 9.09 -1.66
N ARG A 101 -0.92 9.19 -2.49
CA ARG A 101 -2.33 9.25 -2.03
C ARG A 101 -2.77 7.97 -1.31
N PHE A 102 -2.21 6.82 -1.66
CA PHE A 102 -2.51 5.55 -0.98
C PHE A 102 -2.10 5.57 0.51
N ARG A 103 -1.13 6.41 0.90
CA ARG A 103 -0.76 6.59 2.32
C ARG A 103 -1.86 7.23 3.15
N LYS A 104 -2.82 7.93 2.53
CA LYS A 104 -3.94 8.60 3.24
C LYS A 104 -4.75 7.62 4.09
N LEU A 105 -4.86 6.35 3.68
CA LEU A 105 -5.51 5.32 4.49
C LEU A 105 -4.83 5.16 5.86
N MET A 106 -3.50 5.12 5.88
CA MET A 106 -2.72 4.97 7.12
C MET A 106 -2.81 6.20 8.03
N PHE A 107 -3.13 7.38 7.48
CA PHE A 107 -3.38 8.59 8.28
C PHE A 107 -4.81 8.70 8.81
N THR A 108 -5.76 7.96 8.23
CA THR A 108 -7.19 8.04 8.55
C THR A 108 -7.71 6.82 9.33
N THR A 109 -6.85 5.85 9.56
CA THR A 109 -7.12 4.62 10.34
C THR A 109 -6.10 4.51 11.47
N ASP A 110 -6.13 3.43 12.27
CA ASP A 110 -5.09 3.15 13.27
C ASP A 110 -3.88 2.41 12.70
N MET A 111 -3.91 2.06 11.40
CA MET A 111 -2.82 1.36 10.73
C MET A 111 -1.67 2.34 10.46
N ARG A 112 -0.49 2.09 11.04
CA ARG A 112 0.71 2.94 10.84
C ARG A 112 1.78 2.25 9.98
N GLU A 113 1.71 0.95 9.83
CA GLU A 113 2.71 0.14 9.14
C GLU A 113 2.04 -0.84 8.18
N ILE A 114 2.69 -1.11 7.04
CA ILE A 114 2.23 -2.11 6.07
C ILE A 114 2.39 -3.52 6.64
N ARG A 115 3.50 -3.76 7.36
CA ARG A 115 3.71 -5.01 8.09
C ARG A 115 2.53 -5.29 9.02
N GLY A 116 1.95 -6.47 8.89
CA GLY A 116 0.79 -6.87 9.68
C GLY A 116 -0.54 -6.29 9.19
N LEU A 117 -0.59 -5.68 7.99
CA LEU A 117 -1.84 -5.29 7.32
C LEU A 117 -2.83 -6.46 7.25
N ILE A 118 -2.37 -7.66 6.88
CA ILE A 118 -3.21 -8.85 6.77
C ILE A 118 -3.80 -9.20 8.13
N LYS A 119 -2.96 -9.18 9.17
CA LYS A 119 -3.40 -9.43 10.55
C LYS A 119 -4.40 -8.35 11.00
N TYR A 120 -4.15 -7.09 10.68
CA TYR A 120 -5.04 -5.98 11.00
C TYR A 120 -6.42 -6.16 10.35
N ILE A 121 -6.45 -6.44 9.04
CA ILE A 121 -7.68 -6.71 8.28
C ILE A 121 -8.42 -7.91 8.91
N ARG A 122 -7.72 -9.03 9.17
CA ARG A 122 -8.33 -10.22 9.79
C ARG A 122 -8.93 -9.95 11.16
N ASN A 123 -8.22 -9.21 12.02
CA ASN A 123 -8.69 -8.89 13.36
C ASN A 123 -9.91 -7.96 13.36
N LYS A 124 -10.02 -7.06 12.37
CA LYS A 124 -11.20 -6.18 12.19
C LYS A 124 -12.36 -6.90 11.50
N ALA A 125 -12.10 -8.04 10.85
CA ALA A 125 -13.07 -8.79 10.06
C ALA A 125 -13.95 -9.78 10.86
N THR A 126 -13.70 -10.00 12.15
CA THR A 126 -14.24 -11.17 12.89
C THR A 126 -15.72 -11.12 13.30
N TRP A 127 -16.46 -10.03 13.06
CA TRP A 127 -17.86 -9.89 13.48
C TRP A 127 -18.86 -9.96 12.31
N GLU A 128 -18.94 -11.09 11.61
CA GLU A 128 -19.90 -11.39 10.52
C GLU A 128 -19.64 -10.74 9.14
N GLU A 129 -19.43 -9.42 9.03
CA GLU A 129 -19.18 -8.78 7.71
C GLU A 129 -17.81 -9.13 7.12
N GLY A 130 -16.80 -9.30 7.97
CA GLY A 130 -15.45 -9.53 7.49
C GLY A 130 -15.15 -10.98 7.09
N LYS A 131 -16.01 -11.96 7.39
CA LYS A 131 -15.90 -13.30 6.78
C LYS A 131 -16.09 -13.21 5.26
N ARG A 132 -17.06 -12.41 4.79
CA ARG A 132 -17.32 -12.19 3.35
C ARG A 132 -16.21 -11.40 2.68
N VAL A 133 -15.78 -10.30 3.30
CA VAL A 133 -14.72 -9.44 2.74
C VAL A 133 -13.34 -10.12 2.78
N ALA A 134 -13.04 -10.92 3.80
CA ALA A 134 -11.81 -11.69 3.85
C ALA A 134 -11.71 -12.73 2.73
N ILE A 135 -12.81 -13.39 2.35
CA ILE A 135 -12.84 -14.32 1.21
C ILE A 135 -12.47 -13.58 -0.10
N ASP A 136 -12.98 -12.38 -0.30
CA ASP A 136 -12.69 -11.56 -1.50
C ASP A 136 -11.25 -11.01 -1.51
N ILE A 137 -10.71 -10.65 -0.35
CA ILE A 137 -9.34 -10.12 -0.20
C ILE A 137 -8.30 -11.24 -0.24
N PHE A 138 -8.62 -12.40 0.33
CA PHE A 138 -7.77 -13.60 0.41
C PHE A 138 -8.41 -14.75 -0.37
N PRO A 139 -8.47 -14.70 -1.70
CA PRO A 139 -8.93 -15.84 -2.48
C PRO A 139 -8.01 -17.04 -2.19
N GLU A 140 -8.59 -18.18 -1.83
CA GLU A 140 -7.82 -19.40 -1.60
C GLU A 140 -6.93 -19.70 -2.81
N LYS A 141 -5.66 -20.03 -2.55
CA LYS A 141 -4.74 -20.47 -3.61
C LYS A 141 -5.29 -21.78 -4.17
N LYS A 142 -5.81 -21.75 -5.40
CA LYS A 142 -6.02 -22.95 -6.22
C LYS A 142 -4.68 -23.58 -6.59
#